data_AF-A0A382FWJ8-F1
#
_entry.id   AF-A0A382FWJ8-F1
#
_cell.length_a   1.000
_cell.length_b   1.000
_cell.length_c   1.000
_cell.angle_alpha   90.00
_cell.angle_beta   90.00
_cell.angle_gamma   90.00
#
_symmetry.space_group_name_H-M   'P 1'
#
loop_
_entity.id
_entity.type
_entity.pdbx_description
1 polymer ?
#
loop_
_entity_poly.entity_id
_entity_poly.type
_entity_poly.pdbx_seq_one_letter_code
_entity_poly.pdbx_strand_id
1 'polypeptide(L)'
;MYDKIPYDLFMECRSCGVENMIADYDPSMRIFCSQCRDHLIDDGIVATHVEYVCQECDTRLILLEDTEIEIGESACSCGSTDLLKVGKTALPKEAAQAGGLVEEGMDDDEVLEDTDWLRPGDSGDVDDDNYENMFSQDPGQN
;
A
#
# COMPACT_ATOMS: atom_id res chain seq x y z
N MET A 1 20.06 -17.85 8.90
CA MET A 1 19.06 -17.06 9.65
C MET A 1 19.43 -15.62 9.37
N TYR A 2 18.80 -14.99 8.38
CA TYR A 2 18.95 -13.55 8.20
C TYR A 2 18.09 -12.94 9.30
N ASP A 3 18.70 -12.33 10.30
CA ASP A 3 18.00 -11.43 11.21
C ASP A 3 17.43 -10.32 10.34
N LYS A 4 16.14 -10.43 9.99
CA LYS A 4 15.45 -9.48 9.11
C LYS A 4 15.16 -8.23 9.92
N ILE A 5 16.14 -7.33 9.93
CA ILE A 5 15.94 -5.98 10.45
C ILE A 5 14.93 -5.30 9.52
N PRO A 6 13.82 -4.75 10.05
CA PRO A 6 12.89 -3.95 9.26
C PRO A 6 13.65 -2.84 8.53
N TYR A 7 13.24 -2.53 7.30
CA TYR A 7 13.90 -1.49 6.50
C TYR A 7 12.86 -0.64 5.77
N ASP A 8 13.23 0.58 5.45
CA ASP A 8 12.36 1.45 4.67
C ASP A 8 12.39 1.06 3.19
N LEU A 9 11.20 0.97 2.61
CA LEU A 9 10.98 0.57 1.23
C LEU A 9 10.26 1.69 0.49
N PHE A 10 10.90 2.20 -0.56
CA PHE A 10 10.28 3.10 -1.52
C PHE A 10 9.91 2.30 -2.77
N MET A 11 8.63 2.27 -3.14
CA MET A 11 8.15 1.42 -4.23
C MET A 11 7.10 2.11 -5.09
N GLU A 12 7.29 2.04 -6.40
CA GLU A 12 6.28 2.46 -7.37
C GLU A 12 5.22 1.37 -7.54
N CYS A 13 3.95 1.78 -7.65
CA CYS A 13 2.89 0.84 -7.93
C CYS A 13 2.88 0.47 -9.42
N ARG A 14 2.89 -0.83 -9.74
CA ARG A 14 2.79 -1.31 -11.12
C ARG A 14 1.56 -0.79 -11.86
N SER A 15 0.42 -0.70 -11.16
CA SER A 15 -0.87 -0.47 -11.81
C SER A 15 -1.17 1.01 -12.07
N CYS A 16 -0.75 1.91 -11.17
CA CYS A 16 -1.04 3.34 -11.29
C CYS A 16 0.21 4.24 -11.31
N GLY A 17 1.41 3.67 -11.18
CA GLY A 17 2.68 4.40 -11.17
C GLY A 17 2.93 5.27 -9.94
N VAL A 18 2.04 5.24 -8.94
CA VAL A 18 2.18 6.08 -7.75
C VAL A 18 3.25 5.51 -6.83
N GLU A 19 4.15 6.38 -6.38
CA GLU A 19 5.19 6.11 -5.39
C GLU A 19 4.60 5.87 -4.00
N ASN A 20 5.09 4.86 -3.30
CA ASN A 20 4.68 4.51 -1.93
C ASN A 20 5.92 4.38 -1.06
N MET A 21 5.92 5.08 0.07
CA MET A 21 6.93 4.95 1.12
C MET A 21 6.37 4.04 2.22
N ILE A 22 7.03 2.90 2.44
CA ILE A 22 6.69 1.94 3.49
C ILE A 22 7.82 1.96 4.51
N ALA A 23 7.52 2.50 5.70
CA ALA A 23 8.47 2.50 6.81
C ALA A 23 8.49 1.13 7.50
N ASP A 24 9.65 0.74 8.02
CA ASP A 24 9.84 -0.48 8.82
C ASP A 24 9.27 -1.75 8.14
N TYR A 25 9.46 -1.88 6.82
CA TYR A 25 8.95 -3.02 6.07
C TYR A 25 9.59 -4.32 6.55
N ASP A 26 8.73 -5.26 6.95
CA ASP A 26 9.07 -6.65 7.18
C ASP A 26 8.51 -7.52 6.03
N PRO A 27 9.27 -8.48 5.48
CA PRO A 27 8.80 -9.33 4.39
C PRO A 27 7.52 -10.14 4.67
N SER A 28 7.09 -10.31 5.92
CA SER A 28 5.79 -10.91 6.26
C SER A 28 4.61 -9.94 6.06
N MET A 29 4.88 -8.64 5.93
CA MET A 29 3.86 -7.62 5.74
C MET A 29 3.28 -7.66 4.31
N ARG A 30 1.95 -7.64 4.24
CA ARG A 30 1.24 -7.32 3.00
C ARG A 30 1.16 -5.80 2.84
N ILE A 31 1.64 -5.33 1.70
CA ILE A 31 1.66 -3.90 1.39
C ILE A 31 0.84 -3.63 0.12
N PHE A 32 0.04 -2.57 0.19
CA PHE A 32 -0.92 -2.18 -0.84
C PHE A 32 -0.66 -0.74 -1.27
N CYS A 33 -0.96 -0.45 -2.54
CA CYS A 33 -0.85 0.89 -3.06
C CYS A 33 -1.81 1.82 -2.31
N SER A 34 -1.31 2.98 -1.91
CA SER A 34 -2.11 4.01 -1.24
C SER A 34 -3.28 4.53 -2.08
N GLN A 35 -3.20 4.44 -3.42
CA GLN A 35 -4.20 4.96 -4.35
C GLN A 35 -5.13 3.89 -4.92
N CYS A 36 -4.58 2.88 -5.61
CA CYS A 36 -5.41 1.87 -6.29
C CYS A 36 -5.69 0.63 -5.44
N ARG A 37 -5.07 0.51 -4.26
CA ARG A 37 -5.16 -0.66 -3.35
C ARG A 37 -4.67 -1.98 -3.94
N ASP A 38 -4.05 -1.97 -5.12
CA ASP A 38 -3.38 -3.15 -5.65
C ASP A 38 -2.19 -3.55 -4.78
N HIS A 39 -1.87 -4.85 -4.80
CA HIS A 39 -0.68 -5.37 -4.15
C HIS A 39 0.58 -4.71 -4.73
N LEU A 40 1.42 -4.18 -3.85
CA LEU A 40 2.69 -3.59 -4.26
C LEU A 40 3.73 -4.66 -4.57
N ILE A 41 3.70 -5.80 -3.86
CA ILE A 41 4.57 -6.95 -4.09
C ILE A 41 3.75 -8.12 -4.61
N ASP A 42 4.11 -8.61 -5.79
CA ASP A 42 3.59 -9.83 -6.39
C ASP A 42 4.68 -10.53 -7.21
N ASP A 43 4.36 -11.71 -7.75
CA ASP A 43 5.30 -12.52 -8.55
C ASP A 43 5.77 -11.83 -9.85
N GLY A 44 4.98 -10.89 -10.38
CA GLY A 44 5.24 -10.18 -11.62
C GLY A 44 6.15 -8.95 -11.44
N ILE A 45 6.37 -8.47 -10.21
CA ILE A 45 7.15 -7.25 -9.95
C ILE A 45 8.59 -7.33 -10.50
N VAL A 46 9.18 -8.53 -10.53
CA VAL A 46 10.55 -8.81 -11.03
C VAL A 46 10.70 -8.54 -12.53
N ALA A 47 9.59 -8.51 -13.26
CA ALA A 47 9.57 -8.25 -14.70
C ALA A 47 9.34 -6.77 -15.03
N THR A 48 8.90 -5.95 -14.06
CA THR A 48 8.55 -4.54 -14.30
C THR A 48 9.36 -3.56 -13.48
N HIS A 49 10.04 -4.00 -12.41
CA HIS A 49 10.79 -3.13 -11.51
C HIS A 49 12.27 -3.46 -11.42
N VAL A 50 13.04 -2.41 -11.14
CA VAL A 50 14.46 -2.43 -10.84
C VAL A 50 14.68 -1.97 -9.41
N GLU A 51 15.61 -2.63 -8.74
CA GLU A 51 16.02 -2.32 -7.39
C GLU A 51 17.29 -1.45 -7.38
N TYR A 52 17.22 -0.39 -6.57
CA TYR A 52 18.32 0.47 -6.19
C TYR A 52 18.41 0.53 -4.65
N VAL A 53 19.61 0.76 -4.13
CA VAL A 53 19.86 0.90 -2.69
C VAL A 53 20.63 2.17 -2.46
N CYS A 54 20.11 3.05 -1.59
CA CYS A 54 20.84 4.21 -1.12
C CYS A 54 21.96 3.76 -0.17
N GLN A 55 23.20 4.12 -0.45
CA GLN A 55 24.35 3.70 0.37
C GLN A 55 24.47 4.46 1.70
N GLU A 56 23.71 5.56 1.88
CA GLU A 56 23.78 6.40 3.09
C GLU A 56 22.70 6.05 4.12
N CYS A 57 21.47 5.75 3.68
CA CYS A 57 20.35 5.46 4.57
C CYS A 57 19.78 4.04 4.40
N ASP A 58 20.42 3.20 3.58
CA ASP A 58 20.05 1.80 3.31
C ASP A 58 18.62 1.58 2.78
N THR A 59 17.91 2.65 2.41
CA THR A 59 16.57 2.55 1.81
C THR A 59 16.64 1.82 0.48
N ARG A 60 15.74 0.85 0.30
CA ARG A 60 15.57 0.12 -0.97
C ARG A 60 14.53 0.85 -1.82
N LEU A 61 14.91 1.20 -3.05
CA LEU A 61 14.02 1.82 -4.04
C LEU A 61 13.69 0.78 -5.11
N ILE A 62 12.41 0.48 -5.27
CA ILE A 62 11.88 -0.46 -6.26
C ILE A 62 11.03 0.32 -7.24
N LEU A 63 11.64 0.67 -8.36
CA LEU A 63 11.08 1.59 -9.34
C LEU A 63 10.79 0.85 -10.63
N LEU A 64 9.84 1.33 -11.41
CA LEU A 64 9.55 0.78 -12.73
C LEU A 64 10.79 0.86 -13.62
N GLU A 65 10.93 -0.09 -14.56
CA GLU A 65 12.00 -0.07 -15.55
C GLU A 65 11.99 1.21 -16.41
N ASP A 66 10.81 1.79 -16.60
CA ASP A 66 10.60 3.03 -17.35
C ASP A 66 10.99 4.29 -16.55
N THR A 67 11.21 4.18 -15.23
CA THR A 67 11.58 5.32 -14.39
C THR A 67 13.05 5.68 -14.61
N GLU A 68 13.28 6.88 -15.14
CA GLU A 68 14.62 7.40 -15.42
C GLU A 68 15.34 7.77 -14.11
N ILE A 69 16.34 6.97 -13.75
CA ILE A 69 17.25 7.23 -12.62
C ILE A 69 18.66 7.44 -13.17
N GLU A 70 19.20 8.62 -12.91
CA GLU A 70 20.58 8.98 -13.23
C GLU A 70 21.44 8.86 -11.97
N ILE A 71 22.33 7.86 -11.95
CA ILE A 71 23.21 7.61 -10.80
C ILE A 71 24.15 8.81 -10.60
N GLY A 72 24.10 9.40 -9.41
CA GLY A 72 24.87 10.59 -9.05
C GLY A 72 24.10 11.91 -9.18
N GLU A 73 22.96 11.92 -9.89
CA GLU A 73 22.08 13.10 -9.99
C GLU A 73 20.75 12.91 -9.27
N SER A 74 20.12 11.74 -9.42
CA SER A 74 18.89 11.39 -8.72
C SER A 74 19.16 11.24 -7.22
N ALA A 75 18.38 11.97 -6.41
CA ALA A 75 18.51 11.95 -4.97
C ALA A 75 17.53 10.96 -4.32
N CYS A 76 18.03 10.24 -3.32
CA CYS A 76 17.20 9.53 -2.35
C CYS A 76 16.41 10.53 -1.47
N SER A 77 15.37 10.06 -0.79
CA SER A 77 14.60 10.87 0.17
C SER A 77 15.45 11.45 1.32
N CYS A 78 16.60 10.84 1.64
CA CYS A 78 17.55 11.38 2.61
C CYS A 78 18.41 12.54 2.06
N GLY A 79 18.35 12.82 0.74
CA GLY A 79 19.13 13.84 0.04
C GLY A 79 20.47 13.36 -0.53
N SER A 80 20.85 12.09 -0.31
CA SER A 80 22.04 11.51 -0.94
C SER A 80 21.78 11.15 -2.40
N THR A 81 22.78 11.32 -3.26
CA THR A 81 22.76 10.85 -4.66
C THR A 81 23.52 9.53 -4.86
N ASP A 82 24.03 8.95 -3.78
CA ASP A 82 24.76 7.68 -3.81
C ASP A 82 23.81 6.48 -3.85
N LEU A 83 23.25 6.25 -5.04
CA LEU A 83 22.36 5.15 -5.34
C LEU A 83 23.11 4.03 -6.07
N LEU A 84 23.06 2.81 -5.50
CA LEU A 84 23.60 1.61 -6.12
C LEU A 84 22.50 0.83 -6.84
N LYS A 85 22.65 0.61 -8.15
CA LYS A 85 21.76 -0.27 -8.92
C LYS A 85 22.05 -1.74 -8.63
N VAL A 86 21.10 -2.44 -8.01
CA VAL A 86 21.20 -3.88 -7.72
C VAL A 86 20.69 -4.71 -8.90
N GLY A 87 19.66 -4.23 -9.60
CA GLY A 87 19.06 -4.92 -10.75
C GLY A 87 17.70 -5.52 -10.42
N LYS A 88 17.51 -6.82 -10.64
CA LYS A 88 16.22 -7.48 -10.38
C LYS A 88 16.00 -7.69 -8.89
N THR A 89 14.84 -7.29 -8.40
CA THR A 89 14.53 -7.41 -6.98
C THR A 89 14.36 -8.86 -6.51
N ALA A 90 14.72 -9.13 -5.26
CA ALA A 90 14.47 -10.40 -4.57
C ALA A 90 13.21 -10.39 -3.70
N LEU A 91 12.48 -9.26 -3.64
CA LEU A 91 11.34 -9.07 -2.74
C LEU A 91 10.26 -10.14 -2.82
N PRO A 92 9.80 -10.62 -4.00
CA PRO A 92 8.77 -11.67 -4.03
C PRO A 92 9.23 -12.97 -3.37
N LYS A 93 10.51 -13.32 -3.51
CA LYS A 93 11.07 -14.51 -2.86
C LYS A 93 11.15 -14.32 -1.35
N GLU A 94 11.55 -13.14 -0.91
CA GLU A 94 11.62 -12.77 0.51
C GLU A 94 10.24 -12.78 1.18
N ALA A 95 9.23 -12.26 0.47
CA ALA A 95 7.84 -12.20 0.90
C ALA A 95 7.17 -13.58 0.87
N ALA A 96 7.38 -14.39 -0.18
CA ALA A 96 6.90 -15.77 -0.24
C ALA A 96 7.43 -16.61 0.93
N GLN A 97 8.72 -16.51 1.24
CA GLN A 97 9.34 -17.24 2.34
C GLN A 97 8.83 -16.79 3.73
N ALA A 98 8.41 -15.53 3.85
CA ALA A 98 7.90 -14.96 5.08
C ALA A 98 6.37 -15.09 5.24
N GLY A 99 5.66 -15.62 4.24
CA GLY A 99 4.20 -15.71 4.23
C GLY A 99 3.49 -14.42 3.79
N GLY A 100 4.22 -13.37 3.42
CA GLY A 100 3.65 -12.09 2.99
C GLY A 100 2.89 -12.11 1.65
N LEU A 101 3.00 -13.19 0.88
CA LEU A 101 2.25 -13.40 -0.38
C LEU A 101 1.11 -14.41 -0.27
N VAL A 102 0.97 -15.11 0.86
CA VAL A 102 -0.16 -16.02 1.06
C VAL A 102 -1.40 -15.14 1.21
N GLU A 103 -2.43 -15.28 0.37
CA GLU A 103 -3.76 -14.83 0.76
C GLU A 103 -4.16 -15.72 1.92
N GLU A 104 -4.31 -15.14 3.13
CA GLU A 104 -5.05 -15.84 4.17
C GLU A 104 -6.36 -16.21 3.50
N GLY A 105 -6.56 -17.52 3.34
CA GLY A 105 -7.77 -18.04 2.76
C GLY A 105 -8.92 -17.32 3.42
N MET A 106 -9.89 -16.92 2.61
CA MET A 106 -11.27 -17.06 3.01
C MET A 106 -11.45 -18.52 3.43
N ASP A 107 -10.95 -18.91 4.60
CA ASP A 107 -11.72 -19.83 5.41
C ASP A 107 -13.09 -19.15 5.44
N ASP A 108 -14.11 -19.86 4.98
CA ASP A 108 -15.52 -19.57 5.22
C ASP A 108 -15.72 -19.54 6.76
N ASP A 109 -15.07 -18.60 7.45
CA ASP A 109 -15.45 -18.15 8.77
C ASP A 109 -16.84 -17.58 8.54
N GLU A 110 -17.81 -18.45 8.81
CA GLU A 110 -19.23 -18.20 8.90
C GLU A 110 -19.42 -16.73 9.23
N VAL A 111 -19.97 -15.96 8.28
CA VAL A 111 -20.30 -14.54 8.43
C VAL A 111 -20.76 -14.33 9.86
N LEU A 112 -19.87 -13.81 10.72
CA LEU A 112 -20.23 -13.56 12.09
C LEU A 112 -21.37 -12.53 12.02
N GLU A 113 -22.50 -12.88 12.63
CA GLU A 113 -23.79 -12.17 12.58
C GLU A 113 -23.75 -10.71 13.08
N ASP A 114 -22.57 -10.09 13.23
CA ASP A 114 -22.39 -8.67 13.57
C ASP A 114 -22.32 -7.80 12.30
N THR A 115 -23.27 -8.02 11.38
CA THR A 115 -23.54 -7.12 10.26
C THR A 115 -24.34 -5.88 10.68
N ASP A 116 -24.34 -5.48 11.95
CA ASP A 116 -25.05 -4.30 12.47
C ASP A 116 -24.60 -2.97 11.82
N TRP A 117 -23.50 -2.99 11.08
CA TRP A 117 -23.01 -1.89 10.24
C TRP A 117 -23.70 -1.83 8.86
N LEU A 118 -24.25 -2.94 8.39
CA LEU A 118 -25.19 -2.99 7.27
C LEU A 118 -26.57 -2.63 7.81
N ARG A 119 -26.81 -1.36 8.13
CA ARG A 119 -28.20 -0.91 8.30
C ARG A 119 -28.87 -1.05 6.93
N PRO A 120 -29.88 -1.93 6.76
CA PRO A 120 -30.87 -1.64 5.73
C PRO A 120 -31.45 -0.28 6.12
N GLY A 121 -31.52 0.67 5.19
CA GLY A 121 -32.31 1.87 5.44
C GLY A 121 -33.67 1.40 5.93
N ASP A 122 -34.02 1.77 7.17
CA ASP A 122 -35.32 1.46 7.73
C ASP A 122 -36.33 1.94 6.70
N SER A 123 -37.12 1.04 6.13
CA SER A 123 -38.23 1.39 5.24
C SER A 123 -39.38 1.95 6.09
N GLY A 124 -39.06 2.80 7.06
CA GLY A 124 -40.00 3.72 7.64
C GLY A 124 -40.23 4.79 6.59
N ASP A 125 -41.49 5.00 6.24
CA ASP A 125 -41.95 6.00 5.29
C ASP A 125 -41.30 7.36 5.58
N VAL A 126 -40.15 7.63 4.96
CA VAL A 126 -39.62 8.97 4.84
C VAL A 126 -40.50 9.61 3.80
N ASP A 127 -41.52 10.31 4.27
CA ASP A 127 -42.29 11.21 3.42
C ASP A 127 -41.27 12.17 2.78
N ASP A 128 -41.04 12.02 1.47
CA ASP A 128 -40.02 12.75 0.69
C ASP A 128 -40.16 14.28 0.86
N ASP A 129 -41.35 14.71 1.28
CA ASP A 129 -41.74 16.09 1.58
C ASP A 129 -41.04 16.70 2.82
N ASN A 130 -40.29 15.91 3.61
CA ASN A 130 -39.63 16.39 4.84
C ASN A 130 -38.09 16.50 4.74
N TYR A 131 -37.50 16.24 3.57
CA TYR A 131 -36.05 16.35 3.36
C TYR A 131 -35.53 17.79 3.51
N GLU A 132 -36.31 18.79 3.09
CA GLU A 132 -35.94 20.21 3.21
C GLU A 132 -35.96 20.71 4.66
N ASN A 133 -36.80 20.14 5.53
CA ASN A 133 -36.91 20.57 6.92
C ASN A 133 -35.76 20.09 7.81
N MET A 134 -35.04 19.02 7.43
CA MET A 134 -33.91 18.51 8.21
C MET A 134 -32.72 19.47 8.27
N PHE A 135 -32.55 20.32 7.25
CA PHE A 135 -31.47 21.31 7.18
C PHE A 135 -31.93 22.73 7.56
N SER A 136 -33.23 22.91 7.78
CA SER A 136 -33.84 24.21 8.07
C SER A 136 -34.02 24.48 9.57
N GLN A 137 -33.74 23.49 10.43
CA GLN A 137 -33.77 23.70 11.88
C GLN A 137 -32.47 24.35 12.34
N ASP A 138 -32.53 25.67 12.57
CA ASP A 138 -31.49 26.42 13.26
C ASP A 138 -31.29 25.84 14.68
N PRO A 139 -30.12 25.30 15.03
CA PRO A 139 -29.86 24.75 16.37
C PRO A 139 -29.81 25.83 17.48
N GLY A 140 -30.05 27.11 17.14
CA GLY A 140 -29.98 28.26 18.04
C GLY A 140 -31.30 28.79 18.65
N GLN A 141 -32.39 28.01 18.69
CA GLN A 141 -33.63 28.45 19.37
C GLN A 141 -33.87 27.64 20.66
N ASN A 142 -33.56 28.26 21.79
CA ASN A 142 -33.90 27.82 23.16
C ASN A 142 -35.01 28.71 23.71
#